data_AF-A0A021XGB7-F1
#
_entry.id   AF-A0A021XGB7-F1
#
_cell.length_a   1.000
_cell.length_b   1.000
_cell.length_c   1.000
_cell.angle_alpha   90.00
_cell.angle_beta   90.00
_cell.angle_gamma   90.00
#
_symmetry.space_group_name_H-M   'P 1'
#
loop_
_entity.id
_entity.type
_entity.pdbx_description
1 polymer ?
#
loop_
_entity_poly.entity_id
_entity_poly.type
_entity_poly.pdbx_seq_one_letter_code
_entity_poly.pdbx_strand_id
1 'polypeptide(L)' 'MHEALIRAACTGDAVFVEVRTAAKRLAEAMERAHGGRWRIQVDHEHQFATVARLRDRGPVKPKPEIAR' A
#
# COMPACT_ATOMS: atom_id res chain seq x y z
N MET A 1 13.01 -27.42 13.31
CA MET A 1 11.93 -26.50 12.86
C MET A 1 10.83 -27.35 12.25
N HIS A 2 9.61 -27.25 12.76
CA HIS A 2 8.49 -28.14 12.39
C HIS A 2 7.90 -27.73 11.02
N GLU A 3 7.71 -28.68 10.11
CA GLU A 3 7.25 -28.45 8.73
C GLU A 3 5.96 -27.61 8.64
N ALA A 4 5.07 -27.76 9.63
CA ALA A 4 3.84 -26.98 9.76
C ALA A 4 4.08 -25.46 9.88
N LEU A 5 5.14 -25.05 10.58
CA LEU A 5 5.50 -23.63 10.75
C LEU A 5 6.03 -23.04 9.44
N ILE A 6 6.82 -23.81 8.69
CA ILE A 6 7.35 -23.40 7.39
C ILE A 6 6.20 -23.25 6.38
N ARG A 7 5.29 -24.23 6.32
CA ARG A 7 4.10 -24.13 5.47
C ARG A 7 3.23 -22.93 5.85
N ALA A 8 2.94 -22.72 7.14
CA ALA A 8 2.14 -21.58 7.59
C ALA A 8 2.77 -20.23 7.18
N ALA A 9 4.09 -20.08 7.34
CA ALA A 9 4.81 -18.89 6.89
C ALA A 9 4.71 -18.70 5.37
N CYS A 10 5.00 -19.74 4.57
CA CYS A 10 4.90 -19.66 3.11
C CYS A 10 3.47 -19.38 2.62
N THR A 11 2.45 -19.91 3.31
CA THR A 11 1.05 -19.68 2.95
C THR A 11 0.61 -18.26 3.32
N GLY A 12 1.07 -17.75 4.46
CA GLY A 12 0.88 -16.35 4.86
C GLY A 12 1.45 -15.38 3.82
N ASP A 13 2.69 -15.61 3.37
CA ASP A 13 3.34 -14.79 2.34
C ASP A 13 2.57 -14.77 1.02
N ALA A 14 2.03 -15.92 0.59
CA ALA A 14 1.21 -16.01 -0.62
C ALA A 14 -0.07 -15.17 -0.51
N VAL A 15 -0.76 -15.25 0.63
CA VAL A 15 -1.96 -14.44 0.90
C VAL A 15 -1.63 -12.95 0.90
N PHE A 16 -0.50 -12.53 1.47
CA PHE A 16 -0.08 -11.13 1.44
C PHE A 16 0.18 -10.61 0.03
N VAL A 17 0.76 -11.44 -0.84
CA VAL A 17 0.97 -11.08 -2.25
C VAL A 17 -0.36 -10.89 -2.97
N GLU A 18 -1.34 -11.76 -2.74
CA GLU A 18 -2.68 -11.64 -3.32
C GLU A 18 -3.39 -10.36 -2.86
N VAL A 19 -3.39 -10.10 -1.55
CA VAL A 19 -4.00 -8.89 -0.97
C VAL A 19 -3.35 -7.63 -1.54
N ARG A 20 -2.02 -7.59 -1.64
CA ARG A 20 -1.30 -6.45 -2.24
C ARG A 20 -1.64 -6.28 -3.72
N THR A 21 -1.80 -7.38 -4.44
CA THR A 21 -2.16 -7.36 -5.86
C THR A 21 -3.59 -6.85 -6.06
N ALA A 22 -4.53 -7.28 -5.22
CA ALA A 22 -5.90 -6.78 -5.24
C ALA A 22 -5.96 -5.27 -4.93
N ALA A 23 -5.23 -4.81 -3.91
CA ALA A 23 -5.15 -3.40 -3.56
C ALA A 23 -4.61 -2.54 -4.71
N LYS A 24 -3.59 -3.04 -5.43
CA LYS A 24 -3.05 -2.36 -6.63
C LYS A 24 -4.08 -2.26 -7.75
N ARG A 25 -4.76 -3.36 -8.09
CA ARG A 25 -5.80 -3.38 -9.13
C ARG A 25 -6.94 -2.41 -8.82
N LEU A 26 -7.32 -2.32 -7.55
CA LEU A 26 -8.37 -1.41 -7.10
C LEU A 26 -7.91 0.06 -7.20
N ALA A 27 -6.66 0.37 -6.86
CA ALA A 27 -6.09 1.70 -7.05
C ALA A 27 -6.08 2.12 -8.52
N GLU A 28 -5.70 1.22 -9.43
CA GLU A 28 -5.75 1.47 -10.88
C GLU A 28 -7.19 1.67 -11.39
N ALA A 29 -8.16 0.94 -10.84
CA ALA A 29 -9.57 1.14 -11.17
C ALA A 29 -10.07 2.53 -10.73
N MET A 30 -9.66 2.97 -9.53
CA MET A 30 -9.98 4.31 -9.01
C MET A 30 -9.33 5.41 -9.86
N GLU A 31 -8.10 5.21 -10.31
CA GLU A 31 -7.42 6.13 -11.24
C GLU A 31 -8.16 6.24 -12.57
N ARG A 32 -8.64 5.12 -13.14
CA ARG A 32 -9.46 5.15 -14.37
C ARG A 32 -10.81 5.85 -14.17
N ALA A 33 -11.46 5.63 -13.04
CA ALA A 33 -12.81 6.14 -12.79
C ALA A 33 -12.84 7.62 -12.37
N HIS A 34 -11.84 8.06 -11.60
CA HIS A 34 -11.85 9.37 -10.93
C HIS A 34 -10.64 10.25 -11.28
N GLY A 35 -9.66 9.72 -12.02
CA GLY A 35 -8.41 10.41 -12.33
C GLY A 35 -7.48 10.56 -11.11
N GLY A 36 -6.23 10.94 -11.40
CA GLY A 36 -5.20 11.14 -10.40
C GLY A 36 -4.67 9.84 -9.77
N ARG A 37 -3.67 9.96 -8.90
CA ARG A 37 -3.02 8.80 -8.26
C ARG A 37 -3.76 8.37 -7.01
N TRP A 38 -4.04 7.08 -6.91
CA TRP A 38 -4.69 6.48 -5.75
C TRP A 38 -3.76 5.47 -5.06
N ARG A 39 -3.85 5.40 -3.73
CA ARG A 39 -3.18 4.38 -2.91
C ARG A 39 -4.24 3.67 -2.09
N ILE A 40 -4.20 2.35 -2.13
CA ILE A 40 -5.03 1.49 -1.31
C ILE A 40 -4.10 0.60 -0.49
N GLN A 41 -4.29 0.63 0.82
CA GLN A 41 -3.52 -0.18 1.77
C GLN A 41 -4.52 -1.03 2.55
N VAL A 42 -4.32 -2.34 2.53
CA VAL A 42 -5.10 -3.29 3.32
C VAL A 42 -4.24 -3.70 4.49
N ASP A 43 -4.71 -3.41 5.69
CA ASP A 43 -4.06 -3.81 6.94
C ASP A 43 -4.84 -4.98 7.53
N HIS A 44 -4.17 -6.12 7.62
CA HIS A 44 -4.75 -7.37 8.10
C HIS A 44 -4.69 -7.49 9.63
N GLU A 45 -3.73 -6.84 10.28
CA GLU A 45 -3.62 -6.83 11.75
C GLU A 45 -4.76 -6.03 12.35
N HIS A 46 -5.23 -5.01 11.63
CA HIS A 46 -6.27 -4.10 12.08
C HIS A 46 -7.60 -4.22 11.32
N GLN A 47 -7.73 -5.20 10.41
CA GLN A 47 -8.95 -5.50 9.66
C GLN A 47 -9.59 -4.28 8.95
N PHE A 48 -8.78 -3.32 8.49
CA PHE A 48 -9.26 -2.14 7.78
C PHE A 48 -8.55 -1.95 6.44
N ALA A 49 -9.23 -1.27 5.52
CA ALA A 49 -8.65 -0.83 4.25
C ALA A 49 -8.64 0.71 4.20
N THR A 50 -7.47 1.28 3.98
CA THR A 50 -7.31 2.73 3.80
C THR A 50 -7.24 3.04 2.31
N VAL A 51 -8.16 3.88 1.84
CA VAL A 51 -8.20 4.41 0.47
C VAL A 51 -7.84 5.89 0.52
N ALA A 52 -6.76 6.27 -0.15
CA ALA A 52 -6.29 7.65 -0.18
C ALA A 52 -5.98 8.09 -1.61
N ARG A 53 -6.47 9.27 -1.99
CA ARG A 53 -5.98 9.97 -3.18
C ARG A 53 -4.64 10.61 -2.86
N LEU A 54 -3.60 10.24 -3.58
CA LEU A 54 -2.29 10.85 -3.46
C LEU A 54 -2.32 12.22 -4.14
N ARG A 55 -1.93 13.27 -3.41
CA ARG A 55 -1.57 14.54 -4.05
C ARG A 55 -0.33 14.29 -4.91
N ASP A 56 -0.32 14.88 -6.10
CA ASP A 56 0.90 15.03 -6.88
C ASP A 56 1.87 15.90 -6.08
N ARG A 57 2.73 15.26 -5.28
CA ARG A 57 3.81 15.96 -4.59
C ARG A 57 4.80 16.34 -5.69
N GLY A 58 4.79 17.62 -6.07
CA GLY A 58 5.92 18.23 -6.77
C GLY A 58 7.22 18.04 -5.98
N PRO A 59 8.38 18.29 -6.60
CA PRO A 59 9.67 18.07 -5.96
C PRO A 59 9.71 18.74 -4.58
N VAL A 60 10.22 18.01 -3.58
CA VAL A 60 10.37 18.51 -2.22
C VAL A 60 11.29 19.73 -2.27
N LYS A 61 10.74 20.93 -2.09
CA LYS A 61 11.56 22.13 -1.95
C LYS A 61 12.36 22.00 -0.65
N PRO A 62 13.68 22.23 -0.66
CA PRO A 62 14.48 22.22 0.56
C PRO A 62 13.93 23.26 1.53
N LYS A 63 13.89 22.92 2.82
CA LYS A 63 13.51 23.87 3.87
C LYS A 63 14.53 25.01 3.87
N PRO A 64 14.10 26.29 3.95
CA PRO A 64 15.05 27.38 4.13
C PRO A 64 15.80 27.17 5.45
N GLU A 65 17.13 27.14 5.37
CA GLU A 65 17.98 27.18 6.57
C GLU A 65 17.64 28.45 7.33
N ILE A 66 17.27 28.28 8.60
CA ILE A 66 17.03 29.39 9.51
C ILE A 66 18.41 30.01 9.77
N ALA A 67 18.71 31.13 9.12
CA ALA A 67 19.86 31.95 9.45
C ALA A 67 19.73 32.37 10.92
N ARG A 68 20.68 31.94 11.75
CA ARG A 68 20.84 32.39 13.14
C ARG A 68 21.63 33.69 13.16
#